data_AF-A0A1E7Q6B0-F1
#
_entry.id   AF-A0A1E7Q6B0-F1
#
_cell.length_a   1.000
_cell.length_b   1.000
_cell.length_c   1.000
_cell.angle_alpha   90.00
_cell.angle_beta   90.00
_cell.angle_gamma   90.00
#
_symmetry.space_group_name_H-M   'P 1'
#
loop_
_entity.id
_entity.type
_entity.pdbx_description
1 polymer ?
#
loop_
_entity_poly.entity_id
_entity_poly.type
_entity_poly.pdbx_seq_one_letter_code
_entity_poly.pdbx_strand_id
1 'polypeptide(L)'
;MKTAQQWFDEYGQSHNNGVNKAIHWLAVPIIYLTVLGLLWQIPMPFTLFAEQQITWSLVVAIPILMFYFNLSFSIGLGMTLFTALGVMLIRWYQLTFTTDVWLISILLFIVMWILQFIGHKVEGKKPSFFQDLQFLLIGPAWLLGFIYRRFNIKY
;
A
#
# COMPACT_ATOMS: atom_id res chain seq x y z
N MET A 1 -15.24 14.71 -8.36
CA MET A 1 -14.44 13.56 -7.87
C MET A 1 -14.91 13.23 -6.46
N LYS A 2 -14.93 11.95 -6.07
CA LYS A 2 -15.29 11.56 -4.70
C LYS A 2 -14.28 12.17 -3.71
N THR A 3 -14.74 12.67 -2.57
CA THR A 3 -13.86 13.12 -1.48
C THR A 3 -13.20 11.92 -0.80
N ALA A 4 -12.13 12.15 -0.04
CA ALA A 4 -11.49 11.09 0.76
C ALA A 4 -12.50 10.38 1.68
N GLN A 5 -13.39 11.14 2.33
CA GLN A 5 -14.42 10.56 3.20
C GLN A 5 -15.41 9.68 2.41
N GLN A 6 -15.85 10.10 1.22
CA GLN A 6 -16.74 9.29 0.38
C GLN A 6 -16.09 7.96 -0.02
N TRP A 7 -14.81 7.99 -0.42
CA TRP A 7 -14.05 6.77 -0.71
C TRP A 7 -13.92 5.86 0.52
N PHE A 8 -13.68 6.44 1.69
CA PHE A 8 -13.51 5.69 2.93
C PHE A 8 -14.81 5.08 3.44
N ASP A 9 -15.93 5.78 3.28
CA ASP A 9 -17.26 5.29 3.64
C ASP A 9 -17.64 4.11 2.74
N GLU A 10 -17.43 4.24 1.43
CA GLU A 10 -17.71 3.18 0.45
C GLU A 10 -16.81 1.95 0.66
N TYR A 11 -15.51 2.16 0.88
CA TYR A 11 -14.60 1.07 1.22
C TYR A 11 -14.98 0.40 2.54
N GLY A 12 -15.43 1.17 3.54
CA GLY A 12 -15.88 0.66 4.83
C GLY A 12 -17.10 -0.27 4.75
N GLN A 13 -17.93 -0.14 3.70
CA GLN A 13 -19.12 -0.99 3.54
C GLN A 13 -18.76 -2.48 3.40
N SER A 14 -17.60 -2.82 2.85
CA SER A 14 -17.11 -4.20 2.71
C SER A 14 -16.16 -4.64 3.81
N HIS A 15 -16.01 -3.85 4.88
CA HIS A 15 -15.11 -4.12 5.99
C HIS A 15 -15.79 -3.75 7.30
N ASN A 16 -16.75 -4.54 7.76
CA ASN A 16 -17.41 -4.35 9.05
C ASN A 16 -16.99 -5.39 10.09
N ASN A 17 -16.65 -6.61 9.66
CA ASN A 17 -16.23 -7.69 10.54
C ASN A 17 -14.85 -7.39 11.17
N GLY A 18 -14.74 -7.58 12.50
CA GLY A 18 -13.51 -7.32 13.24
C GLY A 18 -12.30 -8.16 12.79
N VAL A 19 -12.53 -9.43 12.43
CA VAL A 19 -11.47 -10.34 11.92
C VAL A 19 -11.00 -9.86 10.55
N ASN A 20 -11.93 -9.53 9.65
CA ASN A 20 -11.58 -9.00 8.33
C ASN A 20 -10.78 -7.69 8.43
N LYS A 21 -11.22 -6.76 9.30
CA LYS A 21 -10.49 -5.53 9.59
C LYS A 21 -9.09 -5.80 10.14
N ALA A 22 -8.94 -6.70 11.11
CA ALA A 22 -7.65 -7.03 11.72
C ALA A 22 -6.68 -7.61 10.68
N ILE A 23 -7.17 -8.50 9.81
CA ILE A 23 -6.40 -9.02 8.67
C ILE A 23 -5.97 -7.88 7.76
N HIS A 24 -6.87 -6.95 7.41
CA HIS A 24 -6.54 -5.81 6.54
C HIS A 24 -5.47 -4.90 7.15
N TRP A 25 -5.55 -4.64 8.46
CA TRP A 25 -4.54 -3.87 9.19
C TRP A 25 -3.13 -4.45 9.08
N LEU A 26 -3.00 -5.77 8.94
CA LEU A 26 -1.71 -6.44 8.71
C LEU A 26 -1.37 -6.54 7.23
N ALA A 27 -2.30 -7.08 6.44
CA ALA A 27 -2.04 -7.48 5.07
C ALA A 27 -1.90 -6.29 4.11
N VAL A 28 -2.71 -5.24 4.24
CA VAL A 28 -2.69 -4.11 3.30
C VAL A 28 -1.35 -3.35 3.35
N PRO A 29 -0.80 -2.98 4.52
CA PRO A 29 0.53 -2.36 4.59
C PRO A 29 1.63 -3.26 4.03
N ILE A 30 1.61 -4.55 4.33
CA ILE A 30 2.62 -5.50 3.83
C ILE A 30 2.49 -5.66 2.31
N ILE A 31 1.28 -5.80 1.76
CA ILE A 31 1.06 -5.87 0.32
C ILE A 31 1.60 -4.61 -0.36
N TYR A 32 1.30 -3.43 0.17
CA TYR A 32 1.85 -2.16 -0.35
C TYR A 32 3.39 -2.17 -0.39
N LEU A 33 4.04 -2.60 0.70
CA LEU A 33 5.50 -2.70 0.78
C LEU A 33 6.07 -3.76 -0.18
N THR A 34 5.43 -4.92 -0.30
CA THR A 34 5.89 -5.98 -1.22
C THR A 34 5.74 -5.58 -2.68
N VAL A 35 4.73 -4.79 -3.06
CA VAL A 35 4.65 -4.23 -4.42
C VAL A 35 5.82 -3.29 -4.69
N LEU A 36 6.18 -2.41 -3.74
CA LEU A 36 7.39 -1.60 -3.85
C LEU A 36 8.65 -2.48 -3.98
N GLY A 37 8.76 -3.55 -3.17
CA GLY A 37 9.89 -4.48 -3.21
C GLY A 37 10.00 -5.28 -4.52
N LEU A 38 8.87 -5.67 -5.12
CA LEU A 38 8.85 -6.32 -6.43
C LEU A 38 9.31 -5.38 -7.53
N LEU A 39 8.81 -4.13 -7.53
CA LEU A 39 9.25 -3.10 -8.48
C LEU A 39 10.72 -2.71 -8.28
N TRP A 40 11.20 -2.71 -7.03
CA TRP A 40 12.56 -2.35 -6.68
C TRP A 40 13.62 -3.19 -7.41
N GLN A 41 13.35 -4.48 -7.62
CA GLN A 41 14.28 -5.42 -8.25
C GLN A 41 14.15 -5.52 -9.77
N ILE A 42 13.23 -4.77 -10.39
CA ILE A 42 13.14 -4.73 -11.86
C ILE A 42 14.33 -3.92 -12.39
N PRO A 43 15.16 -4.47 -13.29
CA PRO A 43 16.31 -3.74 -13.84
C PRO A 43 15.88 -2.44 -14.53
N MET A 44 16.63 -1.37 -14.29
CA MET A 44 16.39 -0.07 -14.93
C MET A 44 17.16 0.00 -16.26
N PRO A 45 16.50 -0.07 -17.44
CA PRO A 45 17.20 -0.01 -18.74
C PRO A 45 17.86 1.34 -19.04
N PHE A 46 17.50 2.41 -18.33
CA PHE A 46 18.07 3.74 -18.55
C PHE A 46 19.31 3.95 -17.66
N THR A 47 20.50 4.00 -18.28
CA THR A 47 21.78 4.12 -17.58
C THR A 47 21.82 5.31 -16.61
N LEU A 48 21.34 6.49 -17.04
CA LEU A 48 21.27 7.69 -16.20
C LEU A 48 20.50 7.47 -14.89
N PHE A 49 19.40 6.70 -14.95
CA PHE A 49 18.57 6.41 -13.79
C PHE A 49 19.20 5.33 -12.92
N ALA A 50 19.77 4.30 -13.56
CA ALA A 50 20.46 3.21 -12.87
C ALA A 50 21.66 3.72 -12.06
N GLU A 51 22.49 4.61 -12.63
CA GLU A 51 23.63 5.24 -11.95
C GLU A 51 23.21 6.06 -10.72
N GLN A 52 22.05 6.72 -10.79
CA GLN A 52 21.46 7.46 -9.67
C GLN A 52 20.66 6.57 -8.71
N GLN A 53 20.66 5.25 -8.92
CA GLN A 53 19.89 4.28 -8.14
C GLN A 53 18.38 4.57 -8.11
N ILE A 54 17.86 5.18 -9.17
CA ILE A 54 16.42 5.38 -9.38
C ILE A 54 15.83 4.04 -9.81
N THR A 55 14.97 3.48 -8.97
CA THR A 55 14.27 2.20 -9.20
C THR A 55 12.84 2.43 -9.70
N TRP A 56 12.22 1.39 -10.29
CA TRP A 56 10.82 1.46 -10.70
C TRP A 56 9.85 1.73 -9.55
N SER A 57 10.19 1.31 -8.32
CA SER A 57 9.38 1.63 -7.14
C SER A 57 9.31 3.14 -6.90
N LEU A 58 10.41 3.88 -7.11
CA LEU A 58 10.44 5.34 -6.96
C LEU A 58 9.67 6.03 -8.09
N VAL A 59 9.84 5.56 -9.33
CA VAL A 59 9.13 6.11 -10.50
C VAL A 59 7.62 5.93 -10.35
N VAL A 60 7.16 4.74 -9.98
CA VAL A 60 5.74 4.42 -9.80
C VAL A 60 5.15 5.08 -8.54
N ALA A 61 5.97 5.34 -7.52
CA ALA A 61 5.51 6.08 -6.33
C ALA A 61 5.03 7.50 -6.68
N ILE A 62 5.60 8.17 -7.70
CA ILE A 62 5.22 9.54 -8.09
C ILE A 62 3.71 9.65 -8.40
N PRO A 63 3.16 8.93 -9.40
CA PRO A 63 1.73 9.04 -9.71
C PRO A 63 0.84 8.53 -8.56
N ILE A 64 1.30 7.55 -7.77
CA ILE A 64 0.56 7.07 -6.59
C ILE A 64 0.47 8.15 -5.50
N LEU A 65 1.56 8.86 -5.22
CA LEU A 65 1.57 9.94 -4.25
C LEU A 65 0.76 11.14 -4.75
N MET A 66 0.83 11.46 -6.05
CA MET A 66 -0.06 12.47 -6.65
C MET A 66 -1.54 12.13 -6.43
N PHE A 67 -1.93 10.85 -6.60
CA PHE A 67 -3.28 10.40 -6.29
C PHE A 67 -3.64 10.64 -4.81
N TYR A 68 -2.74 10.37 -3.87
CA TYR A 68 -2.99 10.63 -2.45
C TYR A 68 -3.06 12.12 -2.09
N PHE A 69 -2.24 12.97 -2.70
CA PHE A 69 -2.35 14.42 -2.53
C PHE A 69 -3.65 14.98 -3.13
N ASN A 70 -4.16 14.37 -4.20
CA ASN A 70 -5.47 14.73 -4.76
C ASN A 70 -6.64 14.28 -3.89
N LEU A 71 -6.48 13.23 -3.07
CA LEU A 71 -7.47 12.82 -2.07
C LEU A 71 -7.53 13.82 -0.91
N SER A 72 -6.36 14.17 -0.36
CA SER A 72 -6.19 15.17 0.69
C SER A 72 -4.72 15.47 0.92
N PHE A 73 -4.37 16.71 1.26
CA PHE A 73 -2.98 17.08 1.53
C PHE A 73 -2.37 16.28 2.68
N SER A 74 -3.12 16.08 3.78
CA SER A 74 -2.63 15.31 4.93
C SER A 74 -2.48 13.82 4.60
N ILE A 75 -3.42 13.21 3.86
CA ILE A 75 -3.26 11.83 3.36
C ILE A 75 -2.02 11.71 2.47
N GLY A 76 -1.83 12.65 1.54
CA GLY A 76 -0.65 12.71 0.69
C GLY A 76 0.66 12.74 1.50
N LEU A 77 0.72 13.56 2.55
CA LEU A 77 1.88 13.64 3.43
C LEU A 77 2.10 12.33 4.21
N GLY A 78 1.05 11.76 4.81
CA GLY A 78 1.17 10.51 5.55
C GLY A 78 1.57 9.33 4.68
N MET A 79 0.99 9.23 3.49
CA MET A 79 1.36 8.20 2.52
C MET A 79 2.78 8.42 1.99
N THR A 80 3.23 9.67 1.79
CA THR A 80 4.63 9.96 1.43
C THR A 80 5.59 9.44 2.49
N LEU A 81 5.31 9.71 3.77
CA LEU A 81 6.13 9.21 4.88
C LEU A 81 6.11 7.67 4.93
N PHE A 82 4.95 7.04 4.77
CA PHE A 82 4.83 5.59 4.76
C PHE A 82 5.60 4.95 3.59
N THR A 83 5.49 5.50 2.39
CA THR A 83 6.25 5.06 1.21
C THR A 83 7.75 5.25 1.40
N ALA A 84 8.20 6.39 1.95
CA ALA A 84 9.60 6.65 2.21
C ALA A 84 10.19 5.64 3.22
N LEU A 85 9.48 5.38 4.32
CA LEU A 85 9.86 4.34 5.29
C LEU A 85 9.92 2.96 4.64
N GLY A 86 8.96 2.64 3.75
CA GLY A 86 8.97 1.38 3.01
C GLY A 86 10.18 1.23 2.09
N VAL A 87 10.53 2.27 1.35
CA VAL A 87 11.74 2.31 0.51
C VAL A 87 13.01 2.17 1.35
N MET A 88 13.09 2.87 2.48
CA MET A 88 14.22 2.75 3.41
C MET A 88 14.34 1.32 3.96
N LEU A 89 13.22 0.69 4.31
CA LEU A 89 13.17 -0.69 4.79
C LEU A 89 13.65 -1.68 3.72
N ILE A 90 13.18 -1.53 2.47
CA ILE A 90 13.62 -2.36 1.34
C ILE A 90 15.12 -2.22 1.11
N ARG A 91 15.62 -0.97 1.12
CA ARG A 91 17.05 -0.71 0.94
C ARG A 91 17.88 -1.30 2.07
N TRP A 92 17.45 -1.11 3.32
CA TRP A 92 18.11 -1.70 4.48
C TRP A 92 18.14 -3.23 4.40
N TYR A 93 17.04 -3.85 4.00
CA TYR A 93 16.96 -5.30 3.83
C TYR A 93 17.96 -5.78 2.77
N GLN A 94 17.99 -5.14 1.59
CA GLN A 94 18.92 -5.49 0.51
C GLN A 94 20.39 -5.40 0.92
N LEU A 95 20.73 -4.45 1.80
CA LEU A 95 22.11 -4.27 2.28
C LEU A 95 22.48 -5.23 3.42
N THR A 96 21.49 -5.77 4.13
CA THR A 96 21.69 -6.56 5.36
C THR A 96 21.62 -8.06 5.10
N PHE A 97 20.74 -8.50 4.20
CA PHE A 97 20.45 -9.90 3.95
C PHE A 97 20.89 -10.33 2.54
N THR A 98 21.26 -11.59 2.41
CA THR A 98 21.66 -12.19 1.12
C THR A 98 20.47 -12.73 0.33
N THR A 99 19.30 -12.87 0.96
CA THR A 99 18.06 -13.28 0.28
C THR A 99 17.55 -12.15 -0.59
N ASP A 100 17.15 -12.46 -1.82
CA ASP A 100 16.66 -11.45 -2.76
C ASP A 100 15.38 -10.76 -2.25
N VAL A 101 15.37 -9.42 -2.34
CA VAL A 101 14.17 -8.61 -2.05
C VAL A 101 12.98 -9.10 -2.88
N TRP A 102 13.21 -9.52 -4.12
CA TRP A 102 12.16 -10.02 -5.00
C TRP A 102 11.52 -11.28 -4.43
N LEU A 103 12.34 -12.24 -3.97
CA LEU A 103 11.86 -13.52 -3.43
C LEU A 103 11.07 -13.32 -2.14
N ILE A 104 11.58 -12.54 -1.19
CA ILE A 104 10.84 -12.28 0.04
C ILE A 104 9.55 -11.50 -0.23
N SER A 105 9.59 -10.56 -1.19
CA SER A 105 8.42 -9.77 -1.55
C SER A 105 7.34 -10.61 -2.20
N ILE A 106 7.67 -11.50 -3.15
CA ILE A 106 6.64 -12.34 -3.80
C ILE A 106 6.03 -13.35 -2.83
N LEU A 107 6.83 -13.93 -1.92
CA LEU A 107 6.32 -14.85 -0.91
C LEU A 107 5.34 -14.14 0.05
N LEU A 108 5.75 -12.98 0.59
CA LEU A 108 4.89 -12.20 1.48
C LEU A 108 3.64 -11.68 0.75
N PHE A 109 3.78 -11.24 -0.51
CA PHE A 109 2.66 -10.79 -1.32
C PHE A 109 1.59 -11.88 -1.45
N ILE A 110 1.99 -13.10 -1.82
CA ILE A 110 1.08 -14.25 -1.96
C ILE A 110 0.40 -14.57 -0.61
N VAL A 111 1.18 -14.67 0.47
CA VAL A 111 0.63 -15.00 1.81
C VAL A 111 -0.37 -13.94 2.26
N MET A 112 -0.04 -12.65 2.11
CA MET A 112 -0.94 -11.57 2.54
C MET A 112 -2.20 -11.50 1.70
N TRP A 113 -2.13 -11.80 0.39
CA TRP A 113 -3.32 -11.90 -0.46
C TRP A 113 -4.22 -13.06 -0.06
N ILE A 114 -3.65 -14.23 0.25
CA ILE A 114 -4.40 -15.36 0.80
C ILE A 114 -5.12 -14.94 2.08
N LEU A 115 -4.41 -14.25 2.99
CA LEU A 115 -5.03 -13.73 4.21
C LEU A 115 -6.17 -12.73 3.91
N GLN A 116 -5.97 -11.76 2.99
CA GLN A 116 -7.05 -10.85 2.59
C GLN A 116 -8.28 -11.59 2.05
N PHE A 117 -8.10 -12.62 1.21
CA PHE A 117 -9.22 -13.41 0.72
C PHE A 117 -9.92 -14.19 1.82
N ILE A 118 -9.18 -14.72 2.80
CA ILE A 118 -9.77 -15.33 4.01
C ILE A 118 -10.59 -14.29 4.79
N GLY A 119 -10.06 -13.08 4.98
CA GLY A 119 -10.77 -11.98 5.62
C GLY A 119 -12.09 -11.65 4.92
N HIS A 120 -12.08 -11.55 3.59
CA HIS A 120 -13.30 -11.31 2.81
C HIS A 120 -14.28 -12.48 2.81
N LYS A 121 -13.78 -13.73 2.88
CA LYS A 121 -14.63 -14.90 3.07
C LYS A 121 -15.37 -14.85 4.40
N VAL A 122 -14.71 -14.42 5.47
CA VAL A 122 -15.32 -14.21 6.80
C VAL A 122 -16.29 -13.03 6.80
N GLU A 123 -15.99 -11.96 6.06
CA GLU A 123 -16.90 -10.82 5.87
C GLU A 123 -18.18 -11.18 5.10
N GLY A 124 -18.11 -12.17 4.19
CA GLY A 124 -19.21 -12.52 3.29
C GLY A 124 -19.41 -11.53 2.13
N LYS A 125 -18.47 -10.59 1.95
CA LYS A 125 -18.46 -9.60 0.86
C LYS A 125 -17.22 -9.78 -0.01
N LYS A 126 -17.41 -9.66 -1.33
CA LYS A 126 -16.29 -9.69 -2.29
C LYS A 126 -15.34 -8.52 -2.04
N PRO A 127 -14.04 -8.67 -2.30
CA PRO A 127 -13.09 -7.56 -2.22
C PRO A 127 -13.49 -6.37 -3.12
N SER A 128 -13.33 -5.15 -2.60
CA SER A 128 -13.77 -3.94 -3.31
C SER A 128 -13.03 -3.68 -4.62
N PHE A 129 -11.78 -4.14 -4.75
CA PHE A 129 -11.01 -3.93 -5.98
C PHE A 129 -11.56 -4.69 -7.20
N PHE A 130 -12.46 -5.66 -7.01
CA PHE A 130 -13.20 -6.26 -8.12
C PHE A 130 -14.21 -5.30 -8.75
N GLN A 131 -14.61 -4.25 -8.03
CA GLN A 131 -15.51 -3.21 -8.54
C GLN A 131 -14.71 -2.08 -9.20
N ASP A 132 -13.64 -1.64 -8.54
CA ASP A 132 -12.76 -0.59 -9.04
C ASP A 132 -11.32 -0.81 -8.51
N LEU A 133 -10.36 -0.87 -9.42
CA LEU A 133 -8.95 -1.08 -9.09
C LEU A 133 -8.39 0.02 -8.17
N GLN A 134 -8.97 1.22 -8.17
CA GLN A 134 -8.58 2.30 -7.26
C GLN A 134 -8.71 1.92 -5.80
N PHE A 135 -9.60 0.96 -5.45
CA PHE A 135 -9.72 0.48 -4.06
C PHE A 135 -8.45 -0.19 -3.52
N LEU A 136 -7.51 -0.61 -4.39
CA LEU A 136 -6.17 -1.04 -3.95
C LEU A 136 -5.37 0.12 -3.34
N LEU A 137 -5.54 1.34 -3.87
CA LEU A 137 -4.91 2.55 -3.33
C LEU A 137 -5.72 3.12 -2.15
N ILE A 138 -7.04 2.97 -2.16
CA ILE A 138 -7.88 3.43 -1.04
C ILE A 138 -7.60 2.64 0.24
N GLY A 139 -7.33 1.33 0.17
CA GLY A 139 -7.08 0.49 1.35
C GLY A 139 -6.01 1.04 2.31
N PRO A 140 -4.78 1.30 1.85
CA PRO A 140 -3.73 1.90 2.69
C PRO A 140 -4.13 3.27 3.28
N ALA A 141 -4.72 4.14 2.47
CA ALA A 141 -5.17 5.47 2.93
C ALA A 141 -6.31 5.36 3.95
N TRP A 142 -7.19 4.38 3.83
CA TRP A 142 -8.29 4.11 4.76
C TRP A 142 -7.77 3.70 6.14
N LEU A 143 -6.72 2.86 6.19
CA LEU A 143 -6.02 2.52 7.43
C LEU A 143 -5.38 3.74 8.08
N LEU A 144 -4.70 4.58 7.29
CA LEU A 144 -4.16 5.86 7.76
C LEU A 144 -5.26 6.78 8.31
N GLY A 145 -6.45 6.79 7.70
CA GLY A 145 -7.61 7.53 8.17
C GLY A 145 -8.03 7.16 9.61
N PHE A 146 -7.91 5.89 10.03
CA PHE A 146 -8.14 5.52 11.43
C PHE A 146 -7.10 6.11 12.37
N ILE A 147 -5.83 6.13 11.96
CA ILE A 147 -4.74 6.75 12.72
C ILE A 147 -5.02 8.25 12.87
N TYR A 148 -5.38 8.91 11.77
CA TYR A 148 -5.68 10.34 11.77
C TYR A 148 -6.86 10.70 12.66
N ARG A 149 -7.96 9.94 12.60
CA ARG A 149 -9.10 10.12 13.51
C ARG A 149 -8.69 9.96 14.98
N ARG A 150 -7.81 9.01 15.29
CA ARG A 150 -7.30 8.82 16.67
C ARG A 150 -6.48 10.03 17.17
N PHE A 151 -5.77 10.71 16.28
CA PHE A 151 -4.95 11.90 16.61
C PHE A 151 -5.63 13.24 16.25
N ASN A 152 -6.91 13.23 15.90
CA ASN A 152 -7.68 14.42 15.48
C ASN A 152 -7.04 15.20 14.31
N ILE A 153 -6.37 14.49 13.40
CA ILE A 153 -5.81 15.04 12.16
C ILE A 153 -6.91 15.06 11.10
N LYS A 154 -7.18 16.24 10.53
CA LYS A 154 -8.16 16.40 9.46
C LYS A 154 -7.58 15.97 8.11
N TYR A 155 -8.42 15.38 7.28
CA TYR A 155 -8.11 15.01 5.91
C TYR A 155 -9.35 15.10 5.04
#